data_AF-A0A373QBL5-F1
#
_entry.id   AF-A0A373QBL5-F1
#
_cell.length_a   1.000
_cell.length_b   1.000
_cell.length_c   1.000
_cell.angle_alpha   90.00
_cell.angle_beta   90.00
_cell.angle_gamma   90.00
#
_symmetry.space_group_name_H-M   'P 1'
#
loop_
_entity.id
_entity.type
_entity.pdbx_description
1 polymer ?
#
loop_
_entity_poly.entity_id
_entity_poly.type
_entity_poly.pdbx_seq_one_letter_code
_entity_poly.pdbx_strand_id
1 'polypeptide(L)' 'MEYDDRVMCPLIDEKIDPMECVDVVDCVLNPLFLNNLPEKYKAKENFKDICKQCKWHCY' A
#
# COMPACT_ATOMS: atom_id res chain seq x y z
N MET A 1 4.40 11.92 -23.50
CA MET A 1 4.13 10.56 -23.00
C MET A 1 3.89 10.74 -21.52
N GLU A 2 2.64 10.71 -21.08
CA GLU A 2 2.35 10.58 -19.65
C GLU A 2 2.78 9.16 -19.28
N TYR A 3 3.94 9.03 -18.65
CA TYR A 3 4.28 7.78 -18.00
C TYR A 3 3.26 7.63 -16.87
N ASP A 4 2.43 6.60 -16.98
CA ASP A 4 1.54 6.22 -15.89
C ASP A 4 2.44 5.59 -14.82
N ASP A 5 3.11 6.44 -14.04
CA ASP A 5 4.03 6.11 -12.96
C ASP A 5 3.29 5.48 -11.75
N ARG A 6 1.98 5.23 -11.88
CA ARG A 6 1.17 4.61 -10.85
C ARG A 6 1.51 3.14 -10.68
N VAL A 7 1.54 2.72 -9.42
CA VAL A 7 1.83 1.33 -9.03
C VAL A 7 0.55 0.57 -8.76
N MET A 8 0.47 -0.67 -9.23
CA MET A 8 -0.63 -1.56 -8.88
C MET A 8 -0.53 -1.95 -7.40
N CYS A 9 -1.54 -1.60 -6.60
CA CYS A 9 -1.60 -1.93 -5.18
C CYS A 9 -2.49 -3.16 -4.96
N PRO A 10 -1.94 -4.28 -4.46
CA PRO A 10 -2.70 -5.51 -4.23
C PRO A 10 -3.67 -5.43 -3.05
N LEU A 11 -3.66 -4.34 -2.26
CA LEU A 11 -4.60 -4.15 -1.15
C LEU A 11 -6.00 -3.75 -1.62
N ILE A 12 -6.06 -2.93 -2.68
CA ILE A 12 -7.31 -2.40 -3.25
C ILE A 12 -7.52 -2.81 -4.70
N ASP A 13 -6.60 -3.58 -5.28
CA ASP A 13 -6.63 -4.06 -6.66
C ASP A 13 -6.73 -2.90 -7.70
N GLU A 14 -6.14 -1.75 -7.37
CA GLU A 14 -6.14 -0.52 -8.17
C GLU A 14 -4.74 0.08 -8.32
N LYS A 15 -4.58 0.98 -9.30
CA LYS A 15 -3.37 1.77 -9.49
C LYS A 15 -3.37 3.00 -8.58
N ILE A 16 -2.33 3.15 -7.76
CA ILE A 16 -2.14 4.28 -6.84
C ILE A 16 -0.87 5.04 -7.15
N ASP A 17 -0.77 6.27 -6.63
CA ASP A 17 0.47 7.05 -6.73
C ASP A 17 1.60 6.36 -5.95
N PRO A 18 2.86 6.36 -6.44
CA PRO A 18 4.00 5.83 -5.69
C PRO A 18 4.14 6.42 -4.28
N MET A 19 3.88 7.72 -4.09
CA MET A 19 3.91 8.34 -2.76
C MET A 19 2.83 7.74 -1.84
N GLU A 20 1.64 7.48 -2.37
CA GLU A 20 0.58 6.81 -1.62
C GLU A 20 0.99 5.38 -1.24
N CYS A 21 1.74 4.67 -2.11
CA CYS A 21 2.28 3.35 -1.78
C CYS A 21 3.30 3.41 -0.63
N VAL A 22 4.17 4.42 -0.60
CA VAL A 22 5.16 4.62 0.48
C VAL A 22 4.44 4.84 1.83
N ASP A 23 3.44 5.72 1.87
CA ASP A 23 2.65 5.98 3.08
C ASP A 23 1.95 4.71 3.60
N VAL A 24 1.42 3.89 2.68
CA VAL A 24 0.78 2.61 3.02
C VAL A 24 1.80 1.62 3.60
N VAL A 25 2.99 1.51 3.00
CA VAL A 25 4.08 0.64 3.48
C VAL A 25 4.52 1.07 4.87
N ASP A 26 4.76 2.37 5.09
CA ASP A 26 5.14 2.90 6.40
C ASP A 26 4.08 2.62 7.47
N CYS A 27 2.80 2.74 7.12
CA CYS A 27 1.70 2.39 8.03
C CYS A 27 1.63 0.89 8.34
N VAL A 28 1.94 0.02 7.37
CA VAL A 28 1.94 -1.45 7.57
C VAL A 28 3.14 -1.89 8.41
N LEU A 29 4.29 -1.24 8.22
CA LEU A 29 5.53 -1.51 8.96
C LEU A 29 5.47 -1.00 10.41
N ASN A 30 4.77 0.11 10.65
CA ASN A 30 4.69 0.72 11.96
C ASN A 30 3.29 0.57 12.60
N PRO A 31 3.14 -0.26 13.64
CA PRO A 31 1.88 -0.43 14.37
C PRO A 31 1.26 0.87 14.92
N LEU A 32 2.07 1.91 15.14
CA LEU A 32 1.59 3.20 15.63
C LEU A 32 0.78 3.97 14.57
N PHE A 33 1.12 3.80 13.29
CA PHE A 33 0.46 4.50 12.17
C PHE A 33 -0.67 3.68 11.53
N LEU A 34 -0.85 2.43 11.98
CA LEU A 34 -1.89 1.54 11.47
C LEU A 34 -3.30 2.11 11.63
N ASN A 35 -3.54 2.95 12.64
CA ASN A 35 -4.81 3.67 12.80
C ASN A 35 -5.04 4.73 11.72
N ASN A 36 -3.97 5.33 11.19
CA ASN A 36 -4.03 6.37 10.15
C ASN A 36 -4.23 5.79 8.75
N LEU A 37 -3.97 4.49 8.55
CA LEU A 37 -4.15 3.83 7.27
C LEU A 37 -5.65 3.85 6.87
N PRO A 38 -6.01 4.39 5.69
CA PRO A 38 -7.39 4.42 5.22
C PRO A 38 -8.06 3.04 5.19
N GLU A 39 -9.36 2.99 5.47
CA GLU A 39 -10.11 1.72 5.55
C GLU A 39 -10.07 0.91 4.24
N LYS A 40 -9.98 1.59 3.08
CA LYS A 40 -9.83 0.92 1.78
C LYS A 40 -8.65 -0.06 1.76
N TYR A 41 -7.54 0.29 2.42
CA TYR A 41 -6.34 -0.56 2.51
C TYR A 41 -6.43 -1.66 3.57
N LYS A 42 -7.44 -1.62 4.44
CA LYS A 42 -7.71 -2.60 5.51
C LYS A 42 -8.83 -3.58 5.14
N ALA A 43 -9.43 -3.44 3.95
CA ALA A 43 -10.57 -4.24 3.53
C ALA A 43 -10.28 -5.76 3.50
N LYS A 44 -9.03 -6.15 3.22
CA LYS A 44 -8.58 -7.54 3.25
C LYS A 44 -8.06 -7.88 4.64
N GLU A 45 -8.54 -8.96 5.26
CA GLU A 45 -8.12 -9.37 6.62
C GLU A 45 -6.60 -9.54 6.75
N ASN A 46 -5.96 -10.06 5.70
CA ASN A 46 -4.52 -10.29 5.60
C ASN A 46 -3.77 -9.14 4.92
N PHE A 47 -4.30 -7.91 4.91
CA PHE A 47 -3.68 -6.77 4.21
C PHE A 47 -2.20 -6.53 4.58
N LYS A 48 -1.83 -6.75 5.84
CA LYS A 48 -0.43 -6.58 6.28
C LYS A 48 0.51 -7.54 5.55
N ASP A 49 0.11 -8.80 5.42
CA ASP A 49 0.91 -9.82 4.74
C ASP A 49 0.92 -9.60 3.23
N ILE A 50 -0.21 -9.19 2.65
CA ILE A 50 -0.31 -8.83 1.24
C ILE A 50 0.65 -7.68 0.92
N CYS A 51 0.67 -6.63 1.75
CA CYS A 51 1.57 -5.49 1.56
C CYS A 51 3.03 -5.88 1.73
N LYS A 52 3.37 -6.68 2.75
CA LYS A 52 4.75 -7.18 2.99
C LYS A 52 5.29 -8.08 1.89
N GLN A 53 4.42 -8.81 1.20
CA GLN A 53 4.78 -9.66 0.05
C GLN A 53 4.75 -8.90 -1.29
N CYS A 54 4.34 -7.62 -1.28
CA CYS A 54 4.29 -6.80 -2.48
C CYS A 54 5.70 -6.50 -3.00
N LYS A 55 5.87 -6.58 -4.32
CA LYS A 55 7.16 -6.28 -4.99
C LYS A 55 7.69 -4.86 -4.73
N TRP A 56 6.80 -3.93 -4.38
CA TRP A 56 7.13 -2.52 -4.10
C TRP A 56 7.49 -2.26 -2.65
N HIS A 57 7.32 -3.24 -1.75
CA HIS A 57 7.54 -3.04 -0.32
C HIS A 57 9.03 -2.83 0.06
N CYS A 58 9.95 -3.24 -0.80
CA CYS A 58 11.40 -3.14 -0.56
C CYS A 58 12.12 -2.17 -1.52
N TYR A 59 11.37 -1.33 -2.24
CA TYR A 59 11.90 -0.39 -3.23
C TYR A 59 11.66 1.05 -2.76
#